data_AF-M5FWB8-F1
#
_entry.id   AF-M5FWB8-F1
#
_cell.length_a   1.000
_cell.length_b   1.000
_cell.length_c   1.000
_cell.angle_alpha   90.00
_cell.angle_beta   90.00
_cell.angle_gamma   90.00
#
_symmetry.space_group_name_H-M   'P 1'
#
loop_
_entity.id
_entity.type
_entity.pdbx_description
1 polymer ?
#
loop_
_entity_poly.entity_id
_entity_poly.type
_entity_poly.pdbx_seq_one_letter_code
_entity_poly.pdbx_strand_id
1 'polypeptide(L)'
;MSAQPSIPAREQGEQSEENVITHPTDPTEGHSKRFEYFYKALKLASHKLSTKWTEEDFAQCFPTWAKESPQGVAQVRIQVGEHIRDQIVEQSTAVLNSYCAADGIDALAAVIADAKERVKEGNTDGLDVWKEGLTPKALVHARTGRVLREEKERLELLLKELDDENAQLFASLQEKQGARKELSKELDTYLNDLDEALDQANALPLDDVSEWMETVVDPVPMNDK
;
A
#
# COMPACT_ATOMS: atom_id res chain seq x y z
N MET A 1 20.54 -3.05 50.88
CA MET A 1 19.12 -2.81 50.51
C MET A 1 19.01 -3.01 49.01
N SER A 2 18.78 -4.25 48.58
CA SER A 2 18.76 -4.62 47.16
C SER A 2 17.32 -4.83 46.74
N ALA A 3 16.78 -3.90 45.96
CA ALA A 3 15.44 -3.98 45.40
C ALA A 3 15.48 -4.81 44.10
N GLN A 4 14.81 -5.96 44.09
CA GLN A 4 14.45 -6.68 42.87
C GLN A 4 13.22 -6.01 42.24
N PRO A 5 13.15 -5.84 40.91
CA PRO A 5 11.91 -5.47 40.25
C PRO A 5 11.06 -6.71 39.98
N SER A 6 9.84 -6.69 40.51
CA SER A 6 8.76 -7.65 40.29
C SER A 6 8.23 -7.54 38.86
N ILE A 7 8.27 -8.66 38.13
CA ILE A 7 7.67 -8.83 36.80
C ILE A 7 6.17 -9.12 36.99
N PRO A 8 5.24 -8.37 36.37
CA PRO A 8 3.82 -8.68 36.48
C PRO A 8 3.41 -9.85 35.58
N ALA A 9 2.40 -10.57 36.07
CA ALA A 9 1.89 -11.82 35.55
C ALA A 9 1.41 -11.71 34.10
N ARG A 10 1.74 -12.74 33.33
CA ARG A 10 1.32 -13.02 31.97
C ARG A 10 -0.19 -13.33 31.99
N GLU A 11 -1.01 -12.37 31.57
CA GLU A 11 -2.42 -12.60 31.27
C GLU A 11 -2.51 -13.62 30.12
N GLN A 12 -3.01 -14.81 30.44
CA GLN A 12 -3.46 -15.79 29.48
C GLN A 12 -4.77 -15.27 28.90
N GLY A 13 -4.67 -14.56 27.76
CA GLY A 13 -5.81 -14.31 26.90
C GLY A 13 -6.33 -15.65 26.39
N GLU A 14 -7.53 -15.98 26.83
CA GLU A 14 -8.34 -17.11 26.38
C GLU A 14 -8.41 -17.12 24.86
N GLN A 15 -7.79 -18.12 24.24
CA GLN A 15 -8.09 -18.51 22.88
C GLN A 15 -9.48 -19.15 22.89
N SER A 16 -10.51 -18.34 22.75
CA SER A 16 -11.80 -18.81 22.24
C SER A 16 -11.59 -19.17 20.77
N GLU A 17 -11.23 -20.43 20.52
CA GLU A 17 -11.45 -21.08 19.23
C GLU A 17 -12.96 -21.05 18.94
N GLU A 18 -13.41 -19.99 18.27
CA GLU A 18 -14.66 -20.02 17.53
C GLU A 18 -14.53 -21.12 16.47
N ASN A 19 -15.05 -22.30 16.81
CA ASN A 19 -15.45 -23.30 15.85
C ASN A 19 -16.52 -22.67 14.95
N VAL A 20 -16.08 -21.97 13.90
CA VAL A 20 -16.95 -21.55 12.81
C VAL A 20 -17.46 -22.83 12.18
N ILE A 21 -18.70 -23.18 12.53
CA ILE A 21 -19.49 -24.19 11.83
C ILE A 21 -19.64 -23.66 10.41
N THR A 22 -18.74 -24.06 9.52
CA THR A 22 -18.94 -23.87 8.09
C THR A 22 -20.10 -24.78 7.71
N HIS A 23 -21.29 -24.19 7.59
CA HIS A 23 -22.33 -24.74 6.72
C HIS A 23 -21.68 -25.10 5.37
N PRO A 24 -22.15 -26.14 4.66
CA PRO A 24 -21.69 -26.40 3.31
C PRO A 24 -22.11 -25.22 2.45
N THR A 25 -21.25 -24.21 2.35
CA THR A 25 -21.36 -23.12 1.40
C THR A 25 -21.47 -23.78 0.05
N ASP A 26 -22.56 -23.51 -0.67
CA ASP A 26 -22.69 -23.98 -2.04
C ASP A 26 -21.42 -23.49 -2.75
N PRO A 27 -20.62 -24.35 -3.38
CA PRO A 27 -19.33 -23.95 -3.94
C PRO A 27 -19.43 -22.85 -5.01
N THR A 28 -20.64 -22.44 -5.38
CA THR A 28 -20.94 -21.31 -6.26
C THR A 28 -21.19 -19.99 -5.55
N GLU A 29 -21.38 -19.95 -4.23
CA GLU A 29 -21.62 -18.71 -3.49
C GLU A 29 -20.39 -17.80 -3.53
N GLY A 30 -20.58 -16.54 -3.93
CA GLY A 30 -19.51 -15.54 -4.01
C GLY A 30 -18.73 -15.53 -5.33
N HIS A 31 -18.99 -16.47 -6.24
CA HIS A 31 -18.27 -16.58 -7.51
C HIS A 31 -18.99 -15.92 -8.69
N SER A 32 -18.28 -15.73 -9.81
CA SER A 32 -18.85 -15.12 -11.00
C SER A 32 -19.96 -15.99 -11.61
N LYS A 33 -20.90 -15.34 -12.33
CA LYS A 33 -21.93 -16.04 -13.12
C LYS A 33 -21.35 -17.10 -14.06
N ARG A 34 -20.13 -16.90 -14.55
CA ARG A 34 -19.46 -17.85 -15.44
C ARG A 34 -19.10 -19.14 -14.71
N PHE A 35 -18.55 -19.02 -13.50
CA PHE A 35 -18.27 -20.18 -12.66
C PHE A 35 -19.57 -20.91 -12.28
N GLU A 36 -20.63 -20.19 -11.93
CA GLU A 36 -21.93 -20.79 -11.67
C GLU A 36 -22.44 -21.62 -12.85
N TYR A 37 -22.39 -21.09 -14.08
CA TYR A 37 -22.83 -21.82 -15.26
C TYR A 37 -21.97 -23.06 -15.53
N PHE A 38 -20.65 -22.94 -15.36
CA PHE A 38 -19.73 -24.06 -15.49
C PHE A 38 -20.08 -25.18 -14.49
N TYR A 39 -20.24 -24.82 -13.21
CA TYR A 39 -20.53 -25.78 -12.17
C TYR A 39 -21.94 -26.39 -12.30
N LYS A 40 -22.94 -25.61 -12.72
CA LYS A 40 -24.28 -26.11 -13.06
C LYS A 40 -24.23 -27.11 -14.22
N ALA A 41 -23.43 -26.84 -15.25
CA ALA A 41 -23.25 -27.76 -16.38
C ALA A 41 -22.55 -29.06 -15.95
N LEU A 42 -21.57 -28.99 -15.06
CA LEU A 42 -20.92 -30.15 -14.46
C LEU A 42 -21.92 -31.03 -13.69
N LYS A 43 -22.68 -30.44 -12.75
CA LYS A 43 -23.72 -31.15 -12.00
C LYS A 43 -24.75 -31.80 -12.94
N LEU A 44 -25.17 -31.10 -13.99
CA LEU A 44 -26.09 -31.62 -14.99
C LEU A 44 -25.50 -32.81 -15.78
N ALA A 45 -24.23 -32.73 -16.16
CA ALA A 45 -23.53 -33.82 -16.85
C ALA A 45 -23.41 -35.06 -15.96
N SER A 46 -23.02 -34.90 -14.70
CA SER A 46 -22.97 -35.97 -13.71
C SER A 46 -24.33 -36.64 -13.52
N HIS A 47 -25.40 -35.83 -13.43
CA HIS A 47 -26.76 -36.35 -13.35
C HIS A 47 -27.11 -37.17 -14.60
N LYS A 48 -26.91 -36.64 -15.80
CA LYS A 48 -27.21 -37.35 -17.06
C LYS A 48 -26.44 -38.66 -17.20
N LEU A 49 -25.17 -38.70 -16.78
CA LEU A 49 -24.38 -39.93 -16.79
C LEU A 49 -24.97 -40.97 -15.83
N SER A 50 -25.34 -40.55 -14.62
CA SER A 50 -25.91 -41.44 -13.60
C SER A 50 -27.27 -42.04 -13.97
N THR A 51 -27.99 -41.45 -14.93
CA THR A 51 -29.33 -41.90 -15.34
C THR A 51 -29.38 -42.46 -16.77
N LYS A 52 -28.25 -42.58 -17.46
CA LYS A 52 -28.19 -43.00 -18.87
C LYS A 52 -28.62 -44.47 -19.10
N TRP A 53 -28.46 -45.29 -18.08
CA TRP A 53 -28.63 -46.73 -18.06
C TRP A 53 -30.01 -47.09 -17.51
N THR A 54 -30.75 -47.85 -18.31
CA THR A 54 -32.13 -48.24 -18.02
C THR A 54 -32.17 -49.50 -17.16
N GLU A 55 -33.35 -49.81 -16.63
CA GLU A 55 -33.56 -51.07 -15.93
C GLU A 55 -33.41 -52.26 -16.88
N GLU A 56 -33.80 -52.11 -18.14
CA GLU A 56 -33.63 -53.13 -19.19
C GLU A 56 -32.15 -53.43 -19.45
N ASP A 57 -31.31 -52.39 -19.51
CA ASP A 57 -29.85 -52.55 -19.65
C ASP A 57 -29.26 -53.36 -18.48
N PHE A 58 -29.76 -53.13 -17.27
CA PHE A 58 -29.37 -53.89 -16.08
C PHE A 58 -29.87 -55.33 -16.10
N ALA A 59 -31.12 -55.54 -16.52
CA ALA A 59 -31.75 -56.84 -16.61
C ALA A 59 -31.10 -57.73 -17.67
N GLN A 60 -30.58 -57.15 -18.75
CA GLN A 60 -29.78 -57.87 -19.76
C GLN A 60 -28.46 -58.39 -19.18
N CYS A 61 -27.81 -57.61 -18.31
CA CYS A 61 -26.56 -58.00 -17.65
C CYS A 61 -26.78 -59.02 -16.52
N PHE A 62 -27.92 -58.97 -15.84
CA PHE A 62 -28.26 -59.85 -14.71
C PHE A 62 -29.63 -60.54 -14.87
N PRO A 63 -29.80 -61.39 -15.91
CA PRO A 63 -31.11 -61.89 -16.32
C PRO A 63 -31.77 -62.84 -15.30
N THR A 64 -30.98 -63.61 -14.56
CA THR A 64 -31.50 -64.53 -13.52
C THR A 64 -32.05 -63.73 -12.34
N TRP A 65 -31.29 -62.75 -11.86
CA TRP A 65 -31.69 -61.92 -10.72
C TRP A 65 -32.86 -60.99 -11.06
N ALA A 66 -32.89 -60.43 -12.26
CA ALA A 66 -34.02 -59.60 -12.72
C ALA A 66 -35.34 -60.37 -12.78
N LYS A 67 -35.32 -61.68 -13.04
CA LYS A 67 -36.51 -62.54 -13.00
C LYS A 67 -36.95 -62.86 -11.57
N GLU A 68 -36.01 -63.01 -10.65
CA GLU A 68 -36.27 -63.37 -9.26
C GLU A 68 -36.73 -62.15 -8.43
N SER A 69 -36.14 -60.98 -8.66
CA SER A 69 -36.45 -59.76 -7.92
C SER A 69 -36.28 -58.51 -8.79
N PRO A 70 -37.26 -58.16 -9.64
CA PRO A 70 -37.20 -56.95 -10.47
C PRO A 70 -37.10 -55.68 -9.61
N GLN A 71 -37.78 -55.66 -8.45
CA GLN A 71 -37.72 -54.54 -7.50
C GLN A 71 -36.31 -54.32 -6.93
N GLY A 72 -35.57 -55.40 -6.65
CA GLY A 72 -34.19 -55.32 -6.17
C GLY A 72 -33.25 -54.71 -7.22
N VAL A 73 -33.41 -55.10 -8.48
CA VAL A 73 -32.63 -54.55 -9.60
C VAL A 73 -32.89 -53.04 -9.75
N ALA A 74 -34.16 -52.63 -9.74
CA ALA A 74 -34.55 -51.23 -9.84
C ALA A 74 -33.95 -50.38 -8.70
N GLN A 75 -33.98 -50.89 -7.46
CA GLN A 75 -33.44 -50.19 -6.30
C GLN A 75 -31.91 -50.08 -6.35
N VAL A 76 -31.20 -51.15 -6.70
CA VAL A 76 -29.73 -51.13 -6.81
C VAL A 76 -29.29 -50.20 -7.93
N ARG A 77 -29.99 -50.17 -9.07
CA ARG A 77 -29.70 -49.22 -10.15
C ARG A 77 -29.74 -47.77 -9.66
N ILE A 78 -30.78 -47.41 -8.90
CA ILE A 78 -30.92 -46.06 -8.34
C ILE A 78 -29.77 -45.76 -7.38
N GLN A 79 -29.48 -46.67 -6.45
CA GLN A 79 -28.41 -46.50 -5.47
C GLN A 79 -27.03 -46.35 -6.11
N VAL A 80 -26.71 -47.19 -7.11
CA VAL A 80 -25.43 -47.09 -7.81
C VAL A 80 -25.38 -45.81 -8.65
N GLY A 81 -26.49 -45.40 -9.27
CA GLY A 81 -26.60 -44.13 -9.98
C GLY A 81 -26.34 -42.92 -9.06
N GLU A 82 -26.97 -42.88 -7.90
CA GLU A 82 -26.74 -41.86 -6.87
C GLU A 82 -25.29 -41.85 -6.40
N HIS A 83 -24.74 -43.02 -6.05
CA HIS A 83 -23.36 -43.13 -5.60
C HIS A 83 -22.35 -42.67 -6.65
N ILE A 84 -22.52 -43.04 -7.92
CA ILE A 84 -21.67 -42.58 -9.02
C ILE A 84 -21.77 -41.06 -9.17
N ARG A 85 -22.97 -40.49 -9.09
CA ARG A 85 -23.18 -39.05 -9.21
C ARG A 85 -22.43 -38.30 -8.11
N ASP A 86 -22.59 -38.73 -6.87
CA ASP A 86 -21.99 -38.08 -5.70
C ASP A 86 -20.47 -38.18 -5.76
N GLN A 87 -19.93 -39.35 -6.10
CA GLN A 87 -18.49 -39.55 -6.29
C GLN A 87 -17.92 -38.64 -7.40
N ILE A 88 -18.60 -38.52 -8.54
CA ILE A 88 -18.14 -37.65 -9.62
C ILE A 88 -18.14 -36.19 -9.18
N VAL A 89 -19.20 -35.73 -8.52
CA VAL A 89 -19.30 -34.34 -8.05
C VAL A 89 -18.22 -34.06 -7.00
N GLU A 90 -18.03 -34.96 -6.04
CA GLU A 90 -17.01 -34.84 -4.99
C GLU A 90 -15.60 -34.77 -5.58
N GLN A 91 -15.23 -35.74 -6.42
CA GLN A 91 -13.89 -35.78 -7.04
C GLN A 91 -13.66 -34.59 -7.97
N SER A 92 -14.66 -34.21 -8.76
CA SER A 92 -14.55 -33.04 -9.64
C SER A 92 -14.39 -31.76 -8.82
N THR A 93 -15.10 -31.63 -7.71
CA THR A 93 -14.98 -30.46 -6.82
C THR A 93 -13.60 -30.43 -6.17
N ALA A 94 -13.05 -31.57 -5.74
CA ALA A 94 -11.69 -31.65 -5.22
C ALA A 94 -10.64 -31.21 -6.26
N VAL A 95 -10.80 -31.60 -7.53
CA VAL A 95 -9.94 -31.14 -8.63
C VAL A 95 -10.11 -29.65 -8.88
N LEU A 96 -11.33 -29.12 -8.91
CA LEU A 96 -11.55 -27.69 -9.11
C LEU A 96 -10.93 -26.85 -7.99
N ASN A 97 -10.98 -27.34 -6.75
CA ASN A 97 -10.37 -26.70 -5.60
C ASN A 97 -8.83 -26.76 -5.67
N SER A 98 -8.24 -27.88 -6.08
CA SER A 98 -6.77 -28.00 -6.16
C SER A 98 -6.14 -27.08 -7.19
N TYR A 99 -6.87 -26.74 -8.25
CA TYR A 99 -6.44 -25.78 -9.27
C TYR A 99 -6.90 -24.33 -9.01
N CYS A 100 -7.59 -24.05 -7.89
CA CYS A 100 -8.25 -22.76 -7.64
C CYS A 100 -9.06 -22.29 -8.85
N ALA A 101 -9.79 -23.23 -9.48
CA ALA A 101 -10.44 -22.99 -10.76
C ALA A 101 -11.51 -21.91 -10.69
N ALA A 102 -12.18 -21.76 -9.53
CA ALA A 102 -13.17 -20.72 -9.30
C ALA A 102 -12.53 -19.32 -9.44
N ASP A 103 -11.45 -19.06 -8.71
CA ASP A 103 -10.71 -17.79 -8.77
C ASP A 103 -10.17 -17.51 -10.18
N GLY A 104 -9.67 -18.53 -10.87
CA GLY A 104 -9.20 -18.39 -12.25
C GLY A 104 -10.30 -18.03 -13.24
N ILE A 105 -11.48 -18.65 -13.10
CA ILE A 105 -12.65 -18.35 -13.93
C ILE A 105 -13.21 -16.96 -13.62
N ASP A 106 -13.17 -16.54 -12.35
CA ASP A 106 -13.61 -15.22 -11.91
C ASP A 106 -12.69 -14.12 -12.40
N ALA A 107 -11.37 -14.32 -12.30
CA ALA A 107 -10.38 -13.43 -12.90
C ALA A 107 -10.60 -13.28 -14.42
N LEU A 108 -10.87 -14.38 -15.12
CA LEU A 108 -11.20 -14.34 -16.54
C LEU A 108 -12.50 -13.56 -16.81
N ALA A 109 -13.53 -13.73 -15.96
CA ALA A 109 -14.79 -13.01 -16.10
C ALA A 109 -14.59 -11.49 -15.92
N ALA A 110 -13.77 -11.08 -14.95
CA ALA A 110 -13.37 -9.69 -14.73
C ALA A 110 -12.64 -9.12 -15.95
N VAL A 111 -11.60 -9.80 -16.45
CA VAL A 111 -10.85 -9.35 -17.64
C VAL A 111 -11.76 -9.18 -18.86
N ILE A 112 -12.75 -10.05 -19.05
CA ILE A 112 -13.71 -9.94 -20.16
C ILE A 112 -14.67 -8.76 -19.94
N ALA A 113 -15.08 -8.48 -18.70
CA ALA A 113 -15.92 -7.32 -18.39
C ALA A 113 -15.16 -6.03 -18.72
N ASP A 114 -13.92 -5.90 -18.24
CA ASP A 114 -13.04 -4.77 -18.51
C ASP A 114 -12.80 -4.60 -20.02
N ALA A 115 -12.53 -5.70 -20.74
CA ALA A 115 -12.32 -5.65 -22.18
C ALA A 115 -13.57 -5.15 -22.93
N LYS A 116 -14.77 -5.59 -22.52
CA LYS A 116 -16.04 -5.11 -23.09
C LYS A 116 -16.28 -3.63 -22.80
N GLU A 117 -15.88 -3.15 -21.64
CA GLU A 117 -15.96 -1.73 -21.29
C GLU A 117 -15.03 -0.90 -22.16
N ARG A 118 -13.76 -1.28 -22.30
CA ARG A 118 -12.80 -0.61 -23.20
C ARG A 118 -13.26 -0.56 -24.65
N VAL A 119 -13.89 -1.63 -25.14
CA VAL A 119 -14.46 -1.66 -26.50
C VAL A 119 -15.60 -0.65 -26.63
N LYS A 120 -16.47 -0.50 -25.62
CA LYS A 120 -17.54 0.52 -25.63
C LYS A 120 -16.99 1.93 -25.61
N GLU A 121 -15.89 2.15 -24.91
CA GLU A 121 -15.18 3.44 -24.85
C GLU A 121 -14.38 3.75 -26.12
N GLY A 122 -14.25 2.80 -27.06
CA GLY A 122 -13.46 2.94 -28.28
C GLY A 122 -11.94 2.86 -28.05
N ASN A 123 -11.50 2.42 -26.87
CA ASN A 123 -10.09 2.28 -26.51
C ASN A 123 -9.58 0.86 -26.83
N THR A 124 -9.58 0.50 -28.11
CA THR A 124 -9.24 -0.85 -28.57
C THR A 124 -7.75 -1.06 -28.82
N ASP A 125 -6.96 0.00 -28.96
CA ASP A 125 -5.54 -0.03 -29.39
C ASP A 125 -4.56 0.39 -28.29
N GLY A 126 -4.85 0.04 -27.03
CA GLY A 126 -3.96 0.32 -25.90
C GLY A 126 -2.60 -0.39 -25.97
N LEU A 127 -1.58 0.16 -25.31
CA LEU A 127 -0.25 -0.48 -25.16
C LEU A 127 -0.30 -1.83 -24.42
N ASP A 128 -1.39 -2.09 -23.69
CA ASP A 128 -1.63 -3.31 -22.91
C ASP A 128 -2.44 -4.37 -23.69
N VAL A 129 -2.65 -4.17 -25.00
CA VAL A 129 -3.34 -5.14 -25.85
C VAL A 129 -2.37 -6.26 -26.22
N TRP A 130 -2.80 -7.51 -25.98
CA TRP A 130 -2.04 -8.68 -26.37
C TRP A 130 -1.84 -8.72 -27.88
N LYS A 131 -0.61 -9.00 -28.32
CA LYS A 131 -0.23 -9.16 -29.73
C LYS A 131 0.47 -10.51 -29.93
N GLU A 132 0.32 -11.09 -31.09
CA GLU A 132 1.07 -12.28 -31.47
C GLU A 132 2.58 -11.96 -31.57
N GLY A 133 3.43 -12.89 -31.14
CA GLY A 133 4.90 -12.73 -31.20
C GLY A 133 5.51 -11.84 -30.11
N LEU A 134 4.85 -11.66 -28.97
CA LEU A 134 5.43 -10.93 -27.83
C LEU A 134 6.73 -11.60 -27.35
N THR A 135 7.81 -10.81 -27.28
CA THR A 135 9.04 -11.28 -26.65
C THR A 135 8.87 -11.34 -25.11
N PRO A 136 9.57 -12.24 -24.40
CA PRO A 136 9.52 -12.28 -22.94
C PRO A 136 9.86 -10.93 -22.29
N LYS A 137 10.77 -10.15 -22.89
CA LYS A 137 11.10 -8.80 -22.44
C LYS A 137 9.89 -7.86 -22.52
N ALA A 138 9.14 -7.89 -23.61
CA ALA A 138 7.95 -7.07 -23.76
C ALA A 138 6.87 -7.42 -22.71
N LEU A 139 6.72 -8.70 -22.38
CA LEU A 139 5.79 -9.15 -21.34
C LEU A 139 6.19 -8.66 -19.94
N VAL A 140 7.48 -8.75 -19.61
CA VAL A 140 8.01 -8.20 -18.35
C VAL A 140 7.79 -6.69 -18.30
N HIS A 141 8.10 -5.97 -19.38
CA HIS A 141 7.89 -4.52 -19.46
C HIS A 141 6.43 -4.10 -19.31
N ALA A 142 5.48 -4.85 -19.88
CA ALA A 142 4.05 -4.56 -19.70
C ALA A 142 3.64 -4.65 -18.22
N ARG A 143 4.13 -5.68 -17.51
CA ARG A 143 3.86 -5.86 -16.07
C ARG A 143 4.57 -4.82 -15.21
N THR A 144 5.87 -4.61 -15.43
CA THR A 144 6.67 -3.70 -14.60
C THR A 144 6.38 -2.24 -14.91
N GLY A 145 5.93 -1.93 -16.13
CA GLY A 145 5.68 -0.56 -16.59
C GLY A 145 4.58 0.16 -15.83
N ARG A 146 3.63 -0.55 -15.20
CA ARG A 146 2.66 0.08 -14.29
C ARG A 146 3.32 0.56 -13.02
N VAL A 147 4.02 -0.33 -12.32
CA VAL A 147 4.71 -0.04 -11.06
C VAL A 147 5.78 1.04 -11.25
N LEU A 148 6.53 0.98 -12.36
CA LEU A 148 7.55 1.97 -12.69
C LEU A 148 6.95 3.36 -12.94
N ARG A 149 5.74 3.46 -13.50
CA ARG A 149 5.06 4.74 -13.69
C ARG A 149 4.58 5.33 -12.36
N GLU A 150 3.96 4.51 -11.51
CA GLU A 150 3.53 4.93 -10.17
C GLU A 150 4.72 5.45 -9.34
N GLU A 151 5.85 4.73 -9.34
CA GLU A 151 7.04 5.16 -8.60
C GLU A 151 7.71 6.39 -9.24
N LYS A 152 7.70 6.51 -10.56
CA LYS A 152 8.17 7.71 -11.25
C LYS A 152 7.36 8.95 -10.82
N GLU A 153 6.03 8.86 -10.84
CA GLU A 153 5.15 9.96 -10.42
C GLU A 153 5.41 10.35 -8.97
N ARG A 154 5.60 9.36 -8.07
CA ARG A 154 5.98 9.61 -6.68
C ARG A 154 7.32 10.36 -6.55
N LEU A 155 8.35 9.93 -7.28
CA LEU A 155 9.66 10.57 -7.25
C LEU A 155 9.63 11.98 -7.82
N GLU A 156 8.83 12.23 -8.86
CA GLU A 156 8.64 13.57 -9.42
C GLU A 156 7.94 14.51 -8.42
N LEU A 157 6.99 14.00 -7.63
CA LEU A 157 6.36 14.78 -6.57
C LEU A 157 7.35 15.14 -5.46
N LEU A 158 8.15 14.17 -5.00
CA LEU A 158 9.16 14.40 -3.96
C LEU A 158 10.23 15.39 -4.45
N LEU A 159 10.65 15.28 -5.70
CA LEU A 159 11.62 16.21 -6.28
C LEU A 159 11.09 17.65 -6.30
N LYS A 160 9.81 17.84 -6.66
CA LYS A 160 9.17 19.17 -6.61
C LYS A 160 9.12 19.72 -5.19
N GLU A 161 8.73 18.90 -4.22
CA GLU A 161 8.70 19.29 -2.81
C GLU A 161 10.08 19.75 -2.32
N LEU A 162 11.14 19.00 -2.67
CA LEU A 162 12.51 19.33 -2.31
C LEU A 162 13.02 20.61 -3.02
N ASP A 163 12.66 20.80 -4.28
CA ASP A 163 13.02 22.01 -5.03
C ASP A 163 12.33 23.25 -4.43
N ASP A 164 11.07 23.12 -4.03
CA ASP A 164 10.32 24.20 -3.36
C ASP A 164 10.92 24.53 -1.99
N GLU A 165 11.28 23.52 -1.18
CA GLU A 165 11.97 23.71 0.10
C GLU A 165 13.34 24.38 -0.08
N ASN A 166 14.13 23.91 -1.04
CA ASN A 166 15.42 24.53 -1.34
C ASN A 166 15.25 25.98 -1.77
N ALA A 167 14.28 26.29 -2.62
CA ALA A 167 14.01 27.66 -3.05
C ALA A 167 13.66 28.57 -1.86
N GLN A 168 12.85 28.09 -0.91
CA GLN A 168 12.52 28.82 0.32
C GLN A 168 13.75 29.03 1.21
N LEU A 169 14.57 27.99 1.40
CA LEU A 169 15.79 28.08 2.19
C LEU A 169 16.81 29.05 1.57
N PHE A 170 16.98 29.02 0.24
CA PHE A 170 17.83 29.95 -0.48
C PHE A 170 17.36 31.39 -0.34
N ALA A 171 16.05 31.64 -0.44
CA ALA A 171 15.47 32.96 -0.22
C ALA A 171 15.75 33.46 1.21
N SER A 172 15.54 32.62 2.23
CA SER A 172 15.84 32.96 3.63
C SER A 172 17.33 33.22 3.85
N LEU A 173 18.21 32.46 3.19
CA LEU A 173 19.65 32.67 3.28
C LEU A 173 20.06 34.02 2.68
N GLN A 174 19.52 34.38 1.51
CA GLN A 174 19.79 35.67 0.88
C GLN A 174 19.30 36.83 1.75
N GLU A 175 18.12 36.72 2.35
CA GLU A 175 17.59 37.71 3.28
C GLU A 175 18.52 37.89 4.49
N LYS A 176 18.93 36.79 5.14
CA LYS A 176 19.87 36.83 6.27
C LYS A 176 21.24 37.38 5.90
N GLN A 177 21.74 37.06 4.70
CA GLN A 177 22.98 37.65 4.19
C GLN A 177 22.84 39.16 3.96
N GLY A 178 21.70 39.61 3.43
CA GLY A 178 21.38 41.03 3.28
C GLY A 178 21.36 41.76 4.63
N ALA A 179 20.61 41.22 5.60
CA ALA A 179 20.53 41.77 6.95
C ALA A 179 21.90 41.82 7.65
N ARG A 180 22.73 40.77 7.51
CA ARG A 180 24.08 40.76 8.07
C ARG A 180 24.98 41.83 7.45
N LYS A 181 24.89 42.04 6.13
CA LYS A 181 25.67 43.09 5.45
C LYS A 181 25.27 44.47 5.94
N GLU A 182 23.97 44.70 6.15
CA GLU A 182 23.49 46.00 6.64
C GLU A 182 23.95 46.25 8.08
N LEU A 183 23.77 45.26 8.96
CA LEU A 183 24.26 45.34 10.34
C LEU A 183 25.78 45.56 10.41
N SER A 184 26.54 44.94 9.50
CA SER A 184 27.99 45.15 9.41
C SER A 184 28.33 46.60 9.06
N LYS A 185 27.61 47.22 8.12
CA LYS A 185 27.82 48.63 7.78
C LYS A 185 27.49 49.54 8.95
N GLU A 186 26.38 49.28 9.64
CA GLU A 186 25.99 50.04 10.84
C GLU A 186 27.08 49.93 11.92
N LEU A 187 27.60 48.73 12.14
CA LEU A 187 28.71 48.52 13.08
C LEU A 187 29.97 49.26 12.65
N ASP A 188 30.33 49.21 11.37
CA ASP A 188 31.48 49.94 10.82
C ASP A 188 31.31 51.46 11.01
N THR A 189 30.09 51.99 10.85
CA THR A 189 29.81 53.41 11.14
C THR A 189 29.99 53.75 12.62
N TYR A 190 29.46 52.93 13.54
CA TYR A 190 29.66 53.16 14.97
C TYR A 190 31.12 53.07 15.40
N LEU A 191 31.89 52.16 14.80
CA LEU A 191 33.32 52.05 15.07
C LEU A 191 34.08 53.28 14.57
N ASN A 192 33.76 53.78 13.37
CA ASN A 192 34.35 55.03 12.86
C ASN A 192 34.00 56.23 13.75
N ASP A 193 32.77 56.33 14.24
CA ASP A 193 32.35 57.41 15.15
C ASP A 193 33.10 57.34 16.49
N LEU A 194 33.37 56.12 16.99
CA LEU A 194 34.16 55.90 18.20
C LEU A 194 35.64 56.24 18.00
N ASP A 195 36.22 55.88 16.87
CA ASP A 195 37.59 56.25 16.50
C ASP A 195 37.73 57.78 16.39
N GLU A 196 36.74 58.47 15.78
CA GLU A 196 36.71 59.93 15.74
C GLU A 196 36.61 60.55 17.14
N ALA A 197 35.74 60.02 18.00
CA ALA A 197 35.62 60.49 19.38
C ALA A 197 36.91 60.27 20.19
N LEU A 198 37.61 59.14 19.96
CA LEU A 198 38.90 58.86 20.58
C LEU A 198 39.99 59.81 20.09
N ASP A 199 40.03 60.11 18.79
CA ASP A 199 40.96 61.09 18.21
C ASP A 199 40.71 62.49 18.78
N GLN A 200 39.45 62.90 18.92
CA GLN A 200 39.09 64.15 19.60
C GLN A 200 39.51 64.14 21.08
N ALA A 201 39.30 63.03 21.79
CA ALA A 201 39.74 62.86 23.18
C ALA A 201 41.26 62.95 23.34
N ASN A 202 42.02 62.37 22.42
CA ASN A 202 43.49 62.44 22.40
C ASN A 202 44.01 63.82 21.97
N ALA A 203 43.25 64.55 21.16
CA ALA A 203 43.57 65.91 20.73
C ALA A 203 43.23 66.98 21.78
N LEU A 204 42.53 66.63 22.86
CA LEU A 204 42.32 67.55 23.97
C LEU A 204 43.66 67.90 24.62
N PRO A 205 43.97 69.19 24.82
CA PRO A 205 45.19 69.61 25.49
C PRO A 205 45.07 69.27 26.99
N LEU A 206 45.50 68.06 27.33
CA LEU A 206 45.56 67.57 28.71
C LEU A 206 46.47 68.45 29.58
N ASP A 207 47.47 69.10 28.98
CA ASP A 207 48.33 70.07 29.66
C ASP A 207 47.56 71.33 30.08
N ASP A 208 46.69 71.89 29.22
CA ASP A 208 45.86 73.06 29.55
C ASP A 208 44.82 72.73 30.63
N VAL A 209 44.25 71.52 30.60
CA VAL A 209 43.31 71.04 31.63
C VAL A 209 44.03 70.78 32.96
N SER A 210 45.25 70.26 32.93
CA SER A 210 46.09 70.09 34.12
C SER A 210 46.49 71.43 34.74
N GLU A 211 46.82 72.44 33.92
CA GLU A 211 47.13 73.81 34.36
C GLU A 211 45.89 74.50 34.97
N TRP A 212 44.71 74.28 34.39
CA TRP A 212 43.43 74.74 34.97
C TRP A 212 43.09 74.03 36.29
N MET A 213 43.43 72.75 36.40
CA MET A 213 43.19 71.98 37.63
C MET A 213 44.14 72.39 38.75
N GLU A 214 45.42 72.69 38.44
CA GLU A 214 46.37 73.27 39.41
C GLU A 214 45.93 74.66 39.90
N THR A 215 45.44 75.53 39.01
CA THR A 215 45.00 76.88 39.40
C THR A 215 43.70 76.91 40.21
N VAL A 216 42.83 75.91 40.09
CA VAL A 216 41.60 75.81 40.89
C VAL A 216 41.82 75.07 42.21
N VAL A 217 42.84 74.19 42.29
CA VAL A 217 43.16 73.41 43.51
C VAL A 217 44.03 74.20 44.49
N ASP A 218 44.64 75.32 44.11
CA ASP A 218 45.26 76.24 45.06
C ASP A 218 44.18 76.94 45.92
N PRO A 219 44.05 76.64 47.22
CA PRO A 219 43.09 77.33 48.07
C PRO A 219 43.59 78.75 48.29
N VAL A 220 42.81 79.73 47.82
CA VAL A 220 42.99 81.15 48.18
C VAL A 220 43.15 81.25 49.70
N PRO A 221 44.27 81.78 50.23
CA PRO A 221 44.41 81.95 51.66
C PRO A 221 43.37 82.97 52.13
N MET A 222 42.41 82.49 52.94
CA MET A 222 41.49 83.31 53.71
C MET A 222 42.33 84.21 54.62
N ASN A 223 42.48 85.47 54.24
CA ASN A 223 43.14 86.46 55.08
C ASN A 223 42.07 87.19 55.88
N ASP A 224 41.96 86.83 57.16
CA ASP A 224 41.22 87.56 58.18
C ASP A 224 41.78 88.98 58.32
N LYS A 225 40.93 89.99 58.14
CA LYS A 225 40.89 91.25 58.90
C LYS A 225 39.71 92.13 58.52
#